data_AF-A0A9N8VYS1-F1
#
_entry.id   AF-A0A9N8VYS1-F1
#
_cell.length_a   1.000
_cell.length_b   1.000
_cell.length_c   1.000
_cell.angle_alpha   90.00
_cell.angle_beta   90.00
_cell.angle_gamma   90.00
#
_symmetry.space_group_name_H-M   'P 1'
#
loop_
_entity.id
_entity.type
_entity.pdbx_description
1 polymer ?
#
loop_
_entity_poly.entity_id
_entity_poly.type
_entity_poly.pdbx_seq_one_letter_code
_entity_poly.pdbx_strand_id
1 'polypeptide(L)'
;MEASVNPVLESAKFISENSKDVAINEDSIKDIANTLYENMKKESYSMATWKQHQLHPKTPNERAIDWQPTFIALAENVPVTTASIYASDEQLTDEQIGYIFRSDTEEQIPLLQQRIKLMRDAGRVLVEKFDGTFANCVREANKSAMKLLEIITDNFVSFRDETEYKGRTVKFYKRAQILIADIWACFESQSYGEFHDIDKITMFADYRVPQVEIRGCSIWAVELIRRVLVSKIQEGDYLPVNAILIDFFIWDYAKKYQSELRIRAHRTRSIYY
;
A
#
# COMPACT_ATOMS: atom_id res chain seq x y z
N MET A 1 32.26 -21.90 -13.91
CA MET A 1 31.51 -20.62 -13.87
C MET A 1 31.15 -20.39 -12.43
N GLU A 2 31.70 -19.36 -11.79
CA GLU A 2 31.14 -18.91 -10.50
C GLU A 2 29.67 -18.56 -10.75
N ALA A 3 28.77 -19.15 -9.95
CA ALA A 3 27.37 -18.81 -10.01
C ALA A 3 27.26 -17.30 -9.76
N SER A 4 26.70 -16.54 -10.71
CA SER A 4 26.52 -15.11 -10.53
C SER A 4 25.68 -14.90 -9.27
N VAL A 5 26.24 -14.22 -8.28
CA VAL A 5 25.50 -13.89 -7.05
C VAL A 5 24.32 -13.02 -7.43
N ASN A 6 23.13 -13.35 -6.93
CA ASN A 6 21.95 -12.53 -7.16
C ASN A 6 22.15 -11.18 -6.45
N PRO A 7 22.24 -10.04 -7.18
CA PRO A 7 22.52 -8.73 -6.58
C PRO A 7 21.42 -8.28 -5.61
N VAL A 8 20.21 -8.83 -5.74
CA VAL A 8 19.11 -8.58 -4.81
C VAL A 8 19.40 -9.17 -3.44
N LEU A 9 20.06 -10.34 -3.36
CA LEU A 9 20.41 -10.95 -2.08
C LEU A 9 21.51 -10.18 -1.36
N GLU A 10 22.49 -9.65 -2.09
CA GLU A 10 23.53 -8.78 -1.51
C GLU A 10 22.91 -7.51 -0.92
N SER A 11 22.00 -6.88 -1.67
CA SER A 11 21.28 -5.69 -1.22
C SER A 11 20.39 -5.99 -0.01
N ALA A 12 19.64 -7.09 -0.04
CA ALA A 12 18.76 -7.49 1.06
C ALA A 12 19.53 -7.80 2.35
N LYS A 13 20.68 -8.49 2.23
CA LYS A 13 21.59 -8.73 3.35
C LYS A 13 22.10 -7.41 3.93
N PHE A 14 22.61 -6.52 3.08
CA PHE A 14 23.13 -5.22 3.51
C PHE A 14 22.06 -4.40 4.23
N ILE A 15 20.84 -4.34 3.69
CA ILE A 15 19.71 -3.68 4.35
C ILE A 15 19.44 -4.33 5.71
N SER A 16 19.30 -5.66 5.77
CA SER A 16 19.00 -6.38 7.02
C SER A 16 20.05 -6.16 8.12
N GLU A 17 21.34 -6.03 7.76
CA GLU A 17 22.43 -5.79 8.72
C GLU A 17 22.48 -4.34 9.22
N ASN A 18 21.84 -3.40 8.50
CA ASN A 18 21.86 -1.97 8.81
C ASN A 18 20.49 -1.40 9.23
N SER A 19 19.42 -2.19 9.15
CA SER A 19 18.07 -1.81 9.59
C SER A 19 18.04 -1.48 11.09
N LYS A 20 17.34 -0.40 11.46
CA LYS A 20 17.20 0.03 12.87
C LYS A 20 15.82 -0.26 13.44
N ASP A 21 14.80 -0.20 12.59
CA ASP A 21 13.40 -0.30 13.00
C ASP A 21 12.83 -1.70 12.74
N VAL A 22 13.47 -2.48 11.86
CA VAL A 22 13.05 -3.84 11.48
C VAL A 22 14.17 -4.85 11.70
N ALA A 23 13.87 -5.92 12.44
CA ALA A 23 14.79 -7.03 12.68
C ALA A 23 14.15 -8.37 12.29
N ILE A 24 14.99 -9.31 11.85
CA ILE A 24 14.59 -10.70 11.60
C ILE A 24 14.73 -11.48 12.90
N ASN A 25 13.69 -12.21 13.31
CA ASN A 25 13.78 -13.14 14.43
C ASN A 25 14.40 -14.46 13.93
N GLU A 26 15.69 -14.65 14.20
CA GLU A 26 16.45 -15.83 13.76
C GLU A 26 15.95 -17.15 14.37
N ASP A 27 15.40 -17.13 15.59
CA ASP A 27 14.85 -18.34 16.21
C ASP A 27 13.60 -18.80 15.43
N SER A 28 12.73 -17.85 15.06
CA SER A 28 11.55 -18.14 14.24
C SER A 28 11.89 -18.62 12.83
N ILE A 29 13.06 -18.27 12.27
CA ILE A 29 13.52 -18.80 10.97
C ILE A 29 13.67 -20.31 11.03
N LYS A 30 14.26 -20.83 12.11
CA LYS A 30 14.46 -22.29 12.28
C LYS A 30 13.12 -23.00 12.42
N ASP A 31 12.21 -22.44 13.20
CA ASP A 31 10.88 -23.01 13.41
C ASP A 31 10.08 -23.08 12.11
N ILE A 32 10.05 -21.98 11.34
CA ILE A 32 9.37 -21.92 10.04
C ILE A 32 10.01 -22.91 9.06
N ALA A 33 11.34 -22.97 9.00
CA ALA A 33 12.05 -23.93 8.15
C ALA A 33 11.75 -25.39 8.53
N ASN A 34 11.64 -25.71 9.82
CA ASN A 34 11.22 -27.04 10.27
C ASN A 34 9.79 -27.37 9.82
N THR A 35 8.85 -26.45 10.03
CA THR A 35 7.45 -26.64 9.58
C THR A 35 7.37 -26.81 8.07
N LEU A 36 8.11 -26.00 7.30
CA LEU A 36 8.22 -26.12 5.84
C LEU A 36 8.75 -27.48 5.42
N TYR A 37 9.86 -27.93 6.01
CA TYR A 37 10.49 -29.21 5.67
C TYR A 37 9.54 -30.40 5.88
N GLU A 38 8.86 -30.44 7.03
CA GLU A 38 7.88 -31.49 7.35
C GLU A 38 6.69 -31.49 6.38
N ASN A 39 6.19 -30.30 6.03
CA ASN A 39 5.08 -30.19 5.08
C ASN A 39 5.49 -30.57 3.66
N MET A 40 6.69 -30.16 3.21
CA MET A 40 7.22 -30.54 1.89
C MET A 40 7.50 -32.05 1.78
N LYS A 41 7.74 -32.75 2.90
CA LYS A 41 7.84 -34.22 2.94
C LYS A 41 6.47 -34.92 2.88
N LYS A 42 5.45 -34.35 3.51
CA LYS A 42 4.09 -34.92 3.58
C LYS A 42 3.26 -34.64 2.33
N GLU A 43 3.45 -33.47 1.74
CA GLU A 43 2.71 -33.00 0.57
C GLU A 43 3.70 -32.64 -0.53
N SER A 44 3.54 -33.20 -1.73
CA SER A 44 4.29 -32.75 -2.90
C SER A 44 3.80 -31.34 -3.27
N TYR A 45 4.37 -30.32 -2.64
CA TYR A 45 3.94 -28.94 -2.82
C TYR A 45 3.96 -28.59 -4.31
N SER A 46 2.80 -28.22 -4.85
CA SER A 46 2.61 -28.03 -6.28
C SER A 46 2.08 -26.64 -6.58
N MET A 47 2.42 -26.10 -7.74
CA MET A 47 1.89 -24.81 -8.24
C MET A 47 0.39 -24.88 -8.60
N ALA A 48 -0.35 -25.90 -8.13
CA ALA A 48 -1.74 -26.13 -8.50
C ALA A 48 -2.64 -24.97 -8.07
N THR A 49 -2.48 -24.45 -6.84
CA THR A 49 -3.26 -23.30 -6.33
C THR A 49 -3.01 -22.05 -7.17
N TRP A 50 -1.74 -21.75 -7.50
CA TRP A 50 -1.40 -20.65 -8.40
C TRP A 50 -2.06 -20.84 -9.77
N LYS A 51 -1.98 -22.04 -10.36
CA LYS A 51 -2.60 -22.33 -11.66
C LYS A 51 -4.13 -22.30 -11.66
N GLN A 52 -4.82 -22.25 -10.52
CA GLN A 52 -6.29 -22.18 -10.49
C GLN A 52 -6.82 -20.80 -10.90
N HIS A 53 -6.08 -19.72 -10.62
CA HIS A 53 -6.53 -18.35 -10.93
C HIS A 53 -6.85 -18.17 -12.42
N GLN A 54 -8.04 -17.65 -12.75
CA GLN A 54 -8.57 -17.64 -14.12
C GLN A 54 -7.64 -16.96 -15.13
N LEU A 55 -6.94 -15.92 -14.69
CA LEU A 55 -6.07 -15.14 -15.56
C LEU A 55 -4.71 -15.81 -15.84
N HIS A 56 -4.27 -16.79 -15.03
CA HIS A 56 -2.95 -17.38 -15.20
C HIS A 56 -2.86 -18.30 -16.42
N PRO A 57 -1.71 -18.33 -17.13
CA PRO A 57 -1.49 -19.27 -18.22
C PRO A 57 -1.66 -20.72 -17.74
N LYS A 58 -2.58 -21.45 -18.37
CA LYS A 58 -2.85 -22.85 -18.01
C LYS A 58 -1.90 -23.83 -18.67
N THR A 59 -1.31 -23.43 -19.79
CA THR A 59 -0.46 -24.28 -20.62
C THR A 59 0.96 -23.70 -20.67
N PRO A 60 2.01 -24.48 -20.36
CA PRO A 60 3.40 -24.02 -20.41
C PRO A 60 3.90 -24.04 -21.87
N ASN A 61 3.47 -23.06 -22.66
CA ASN A 61 3.94 -22.82 -24.03
C ASN A 61 4.61 -21.44 -24.14
N GLU A 62 5.20 -21.13 -25.29
CA GLU A 62 5.89 -19.86 -25.52
C GLU A 62 4.96 -18.65 -25.28
N ARG A 63 3.67 -18.78 -25.58
CA ARG A 63 2.67 -17.72 -25.30
C ARG A 63 2.46 -17.45 -23.81
N ALA A 64 2.77 -18.39 -22.93
CA ALA A 64 2.74 -18.17 -21.48
C ALA A 64 3.88 -17.26 -21.00
N ILE A 65 4.98 -17.18 -21.76
CA ILE A 65 6.11 -16.30 -21.50
C ILE A 65 5.73 -14.85 -21.83
N ASP A 66 4.93 -14.67 -22.89
CA ASP A 66 4.47 -13.36 -23.37
C ASP A 66 3.28 -12.77 -22.56
N TRP A 67 2.82 -13.46 -21.51
CA TRP A 67 1.59 -13.10 -20.77
C TRP A 67 1.72 -11.89 -19.83
N GLN A 68 2.94 -11.41 -19.56
CA GLN A 68 3.19 -10.15 -18.82
C GLN A 68 3.41 -9.03 -19.85
N PRO A 69 2.48 -8.06 -20.13
CA PRO A 69 1.64 -7.34 -19.16
C PRO A 69 0.28 -6.83 -19.71
N THR A 70 -0.84 -6.98 -19.00
CA THR A 70 -1.96 -6.02 -19.17
C THR A 70 -2.84 -5.96 -17.93
N PHE A 71 -2.93 -4.77 -17.33
CA PHE A 71 -3.89 -4.46 -16.27
C PHE A 71 -4.70 -3.21 -16.63
N ILE A 72 -6.02 -3.37 -16.47
CA ILE A 72 -7.12 -2.44 -16.10
C ILE A 72 -7.36 -1.17 -16.93
N ALA A 73 -8.58 -1.07 -17.49
CA ALA A 73 -9.46 0.12 -17.50
C ALA A 73 -10.81 -0.29 -18.13
N LEU A 74 -12.00 0.02 -17.61
CA LEU A 74 -12.68 1.33 -17.57
C LEU A 74 -13.94 1.15 -16.68
N ALA A 75 -14.03 1.80 -15.52
CA ALA A 75 -14.78 3.04 -15.28
C ALA A 75 -16.32 2.93 -15.50
N GLU A 76 -17.06 2.75 -14.40
CA GLU A 76 -18.52 2.55 -14.33
C GLU A 76 -19.34 3.87 -14.31
N ASN A 77 -18.86 4.96 -14.93
CA ASN A 77 -19.59 6.25 -15.08
C ASN A 77 -20.20 6.87 -13.80
N VAL A 78 -19.64 6.62 -12.62
CA VAL A 78 -20.13 7.26 -11.39
C VAL A 78 -19.56 8.68 -11.28
N PRO A 79 -20.39 9.74 -11.14
CA PRO A 79 -19.95 11.13 -11.04
C PRO A 79 -19.43 11.47 -9.62
N VAL A 80 -18.41 10.74 -9.16
CA VAL A 80 -17.77 10.92 -7.84
C VAL A 80 -17.00 12.23 -7.70
N THR A 81 -16.92 13.04 -8.75
CA THR A 81 -16.24 14.35 -8.75
C THR A 81 -17.13 15.52 -8.32
N THR A 82 -18.45 15.31 -8.19
CA THR A 82 -19.40 16.37 -7.83
C THR A 82 -19.69 16.37 -6.32
N ALA A 83 -19.34 17.45 -5.63
CA ALA A 83 -19.45 17.54 -4.16
C ALA A 83 -20.84 17.24 -3.60
N SER A 84 -21.90 17.75 -4.24
CA SER A 84 -23.28 17.52 -3.79
C SER A 84 -23.68 16.04 -3.82
N ILE A 85 -23.13 15.26 -4.76
CA ILE A 85 -23.43 13.84 -4.94
C ILE A 85 -22.84 13.04 -3.80
N TYR A 86 -21.54 13.22 -3.53
CA TYR A 86 -20.88 12.48 -2.45
C TYR A 86 -21.08 13.11 -1.07
N ALA A 87 -21.72 14.27 -0.95
CA ALA A 87 -22.18 14.85 0.33
C ALA A 87 -23.50 14.25 0.85
N SER A 88 -24.34 13.72 -0.04
CA SER A 88 -25.71 13.27 0.28
C SER A 88 -25.84 11.75 0.33
N ASP A 89 -26.35 11.25 1.45
CA ASP A 89 -26.67 9.82 1.64
C ASP A 89 -27.80 9.35 0.71
N GLU A 90 -28.61 10.28 0.17
CA GLU A 90 -29.69 9.98 -0.77
C GLU A 90 -29.21 9.92 -2.23
N GLN A 91 -28.21 10.74 -2.60
CA GLN A 91 -27.73 10.81 -3.99
C GLN A 91 -26.66 9.78 -4.32
N LEU A 92 -25.90 9.34 -3.32
CA LEU A 92 -24.91 8.29 -3.46
C LEU A 92 -24.89 7.53 -2.15
N THR A 93 -25.47 6.33 -2.06
CA THR A 93 -25.60 5.60 -0.79
C THR A 93 -24.27 4.97 -0.34
N ASP A 94 -24.16 4.62 0.94
CA ASP A 94 -22.98 3.90 1.48
C ASP A 94 -22.73 2.57 0.78
N GLU A 95 -23.78 1.89 0.34
CA GLU A 95 -23.71 0.65 -0.46
C GLU A 95 -23.10 0.90 -1.83
N GLN A 96 -23.49 2.00 -2.50
CA GLN A 96 -22.90 2.40 -3.78
C GLN A 96 -21.43 2.79 -3.62
N ILE A 97 -21.08 3.49 -2.53
CA ILE A 97 -19.68 3.84 -2.24
C ILE A 97 -18.86 2.58 -1.92
N GLY A 98 -19.43 1.66 -1.14
CA GLY A 98 -18.83 0.35 -0.87
C GLY A 98 -18.60 -0.45 -2.14
N TYR A 99 -19.52 -0.39 -3.10
CA TYR A 99 -19.36 -1.00 -4.41
C TYR A 99 -18.27 -0.32 -5.24
N ILE A 100 -18.14 1.00 -5.21
CA ILE A 100 -17.07 1.73 -5.92
C ILE A 100 -15.69 1.37 -5.36
N PHE A 101 -15.57 1.23 -4.03
CA PHE A 101 -14.32 0.86 -3.36
C PHE A 101 -14.12 -0.66 -3.21
N ARG A 102 -14.94 -1.49 -3.86
CA ARG A 102 -14.82 -2.94 -3.77
C ARG A 102 -13.46 -3.39 -4.29
N SER A 103 -12.90 -4.39 -3.63
CA SER A 103 -11.71 -5.08 -4.12
C SER A 103 -12.11 -6.06 -5.22
N ASP A 104 -11.15 -6.48 -6.05
CA ASP A 104 -11.30 -7.63 -6.94
C ASP A 104 -11.33 -8.97 -6.17
N THR A 105 -11.22 -8.91 -4.84
CA THR A 105 -11.19 -10.04 -3.89
C THR A 105 -12.32 -9.91 -2.85
N GLU A 106 -12.49 -10.93 -2.00
CA GLU A 106 -13.51 -10.91 -0.93
C GLU A 106 -13.18 -9.91 0.19
N GLU A 107 -11.92 -9.46 0.29
CA GLU A 107 -11.51 -8.47 1.27
C GLU A 107 -12.04 -7.06 0.95
N GLN A 108 -12.83 -6.51 1.86
CA GLN A 108 -13.26 -5.12 1.78
C GLN A 108 -12.12 -4.14 2.04
N ILE A 109 -12.21 -2.95 1.43
CA ILE A 109 -11.27 -1.86 1.70
C ILE A 109 -11.22 -1.56 3.22
N PRO A 110 -10.01 -1.41 3.80
CA PRO A 110 -9.89 -1.06 5.21
C PRO A 110 -10.56 0.28 5.51
N LEU A 111 -11.27 0.33 6.64
CA LEU A 111 -11.89 1.54 7.19
C LEU A 111 -12.94 2.16 6.25
N LEU A 112 -13.68 1.35 5.47
CA LEU A 112 -14.70 1.81 4.51
C LEU A 112 -15.65 2.86 5.11
N GLN A 113 -16.19 2.61 6.30
CA GLN A 113 -17.11 3.52 6.97
C GLN A 113 -16.45 4.87 7.33
N GLN A 114 -15.20 4.85 7.78
CA GLN A 114 -14.46 6.08 8.03
C GLN A 114 -14.15 6.82 6.72
N ARG A 115 -13.84 6.10 5.63
CA ARG A 115 -13.60 6.70 4.30
C ARG A 115 -14.86 7.38 3.76
N ILE A 116 -16.01 6.71 3.85
CA ILE A 116 -17.32 7.26 3.51
C ILE A 116 -17.57 8.55 4.32
N LYS A 117 -17.40 8.48 5.65
CA LYS A 117 -17.57 9.65 6.52
C LYS A 117 -16.69 10.83 6.09
N LEU A 118 -15.41 10.58 5.80
CA LEU A 118 -14.49 11.63 5.36
C LEU A 118 -14.90 12.24 4.02
N MET A 119 -15.40 11.42 3.08
CA MET A 119 -15.89 11.88 1.80
C MET A 119 -17.13 12.77 1.96
N ARG A 120 -18.07 12.36 2.83
CA ARG A 120 -19.26 13.14 3.20
C ARG A 120 -18.91 14.47 3.85
N ASP A 121 -18.00 14.44 4.83
CA ASP A 121 -17.55 15.63 5.54
C ASP A 121 -16.91 16.63 4.57
N ALA A 122 -16.06 16.16 3.65
CA ALA A 122 -15.46 17.01 2.62
C ALA A 122 -16.52 17.59 1.66
N GLY A 123 -17.49 16.77 1.24
CA GLY A 123 -18.58 17.20 0.35
C GLY A 123 -19.46 18.27 1.00
N ARG A 124 -19.85 18.08 2.27
CA ARG A 124 -20.60 19.06 3.06
C ARG A 124 -19.85 20.38 3.17
N VAL A 125 -18.57 20.34 3.56
CA VAL A 125 -17.73 21.54 3.65
C VAL A 125 -17.68 22.29 2.32
N LEU A 126 -17.52 21.58 1.21
CA LEU A 126 -17.51 22.20 -0.12
C LEU A 126 -18.85 22.85 -0.45
N VAL A 127 -19.97 22.15 -0.24
CA VAL A 127 -21.31 22.68 -0.51
C VAL A 127 -21.63 23.89 0.36
N GLU A 128 -21.35 23.82 1.66
CA GLU A 128 -21.73 24.85 2.63
C GLU A 128 -20.85 26.11 2.57
N LYS A 129 -19.55 25.96 2.27
CA LYS A 129 -18.57 27.06 2.39
C LYS A 129 -17.94 27.50 1.08
N PHE A 130 -17.98 26.65 0.06
CA PHE A 130 -17.21 26.85 -1.18
C PHE A 130 -18.07 26.62 -2.44
N ASP A 131 -19.39 26.84 -2.36
CA ASP A 131 -20.37 26.66 -3.45
C ASP A 131 -20.26 25.31 -4.19
N GLY A 132 -19.92 24.25 -3.47
CA GLY A 132 -19.81 22.89 -4.00
C GLY A 132 -18.57 22.61 -4.84
N THR A 133 -17.57 23.50 -4.88
CA THR A 133 -16.36 23.30 -5.70
C THR A 133 -15.06 23.65 -4.97
N PHE A 134 -14.08 22.75 -5.06
CA PHE A 134 -12.75 23.00 -4.48
C PHE A 134 -12.01 24.15 -5.20
N ALA A 135 -12.39 24.47 -6.44
CA ALA A 135 -11.84 25.62 -7.16
C ALA A 135 -12.05 26.93 -6.38
N ASN A 136 -13.13 27.04 -5.59
CA ASN A 136 -13.36 28.21 -4.74
C ASN A 136 -12.37 28.29 -3.58
N CYS A 137 -11.95 27.16 -2.98
CA CYS A 137 -10.86 27.15 -2.01
C CYS A 137 -9.57 27.74 -2.60
N VAL A 138 -9.25 27.36 -3.84
CA VAL A 138 -8.04 27.84 -4.56
C VAL A 138 -8.15 29.32 -4.90
N ARG A 139 -9.34 29.80 -5.32
CA ARG A 139 -9.57 31.22 -5.58
C ARG A 139 -9.47 32.06 -4.31
N GLU A 140 -10.05 31.59 -3.21
CA GLU A 140 -9.99 32.27 -1.90
C GLU A 140 -8.55 32.34 -1.35
N ALA A 141 -7.71 31.36 -1.68
CA ALA A 141 -6.29 31.41 -1.36
C ALA A 141 -5.53 32.55 -2.06
N ASN A 142 -6.14 33.19 -3.06
CA ASN A 142 -5.62 34.38 -3.75
C ASN A 142 -4.14 34.23 -4.17
N LYS A 143 -3.83 33.10 -4.83
CA LYS A 143 -2.48 32.77 -5.31
C LYS A 143 -1.42 32.59 -4.20
N SER A 144 -1.82 32.31 -2.96
CA SER A 144 -0.91 31.89 -1.89
C SER A 144 -1.09 30.40 -1.55
N ALA A 145 -0.03 29.62 -1.71
CA ALA A 145 0.06 28.23 -1.31
C ALA A 145 -0.10 28.09 0.21
N MET A 146 0.47 29.00 1.00
CA MET A 146 0.30 29.01 2.46
C MET A 146 -1.14 29.32 2.87
N LYS A 147 -1.79 30.27 2.19
CA LYS A 147 -3.21 30.54 2.44
C LYS A 147 -4.09 29.36 2.07
N LEU A 148 -3.79 28.67 0.96
CA LEU A 148 -4.50 27.45 0.59
C LEU A 148 -4.29 26.34 1.64
N LEU A 149 -3.08 26.20 2.17
CA LEU A 149 -2.78 25.26 3.25
C LEU A 149 -3.63 25.55 4.49
N GLU A 150 -3.72 26.81 4.93
CA GLU A 150 -4.58 27.24 6.03
C GLU A 150 -6.05 26.89 5.76
N ILE A 151 -6.58 27.28 4.59
CA ILE A 151 -7.97 27.00 4.20
C ILE A 151 -8.26 25.50 4.25
N ILE A 152 -7.33 24.67 3.74
CA ILE A 152 -7.47 23.22 3.76
C ILE A 152 -7.50 22.70 5.20
N THR A 153 -6.53 23.08 6.03
CA THR A 153 -6.41 22.53 7.40
C THR A 153 -7.49 23.03 8.35
N ASP A 154 -8.04 24.22 8.12
CA ASP A 154 -9.10 24.81 8.94
C ASP A 154 -10.46 24.19 8.62
N ASN A 155 -10.72 23.87 7.35
CA ASN A 155 -12.03 23.41 6.90
C ASN A 155 -12.13 21.89 6.74
N PHE A 156 -11.03 21.19 6.41
CA PHE A 156 -11.04 19.75 6.15
C PHE A 156 -10.22 19.01 7.21
N VAL A 157 -10.90 18.53 8.25
CA VAL A 157 -10.27 17.80 9.38
C VAL A 157 -9.45 16.59 8.91
N SER A 158 -9.87 15.94 7.82
CA SER A 158 -9.15 14.82 7.19
C SER A 158 -7.76 15.18 6.64
N PHE A 159 -7.45 16.46 6.47
CA PHE A 159 -6.16 16.96 6.04
C PHE A 159 -5.31 17.51 7.19
N ARG A 160 -5.89 17.63 8.40
CA ARG A 160 -5.22 18.15 9.59
C ARG A 160 -4.39 17.08 10.28
N ASP A 161 -3.22 16.83 9.71
CA ASP A 161 -2.19 15.95 10.24
C ASP A 161 -1.34 16.67 11.31
N GLU A 162 -1.86 16.70 12.54
CA GLU A 162 -1.21 17.28 13.71
C GLU A 162 -1.40 16.44 14.97
N THR A 163 -0.45 16.52 15.90
CA THR A 163 -0.49 15.78 17.17
C THR A 163 0.29 16.50 18.26
N GLU A 164 -0.04 16.26 19.53
CA GLU A 164 0.73 16.76 20.66
C GLU A 164 1.93 15.85 20.94
N TYR A 165 3.13 16.42 20.91
CA TYR A 165 4.36 15.71 21.24
C TYR A 165 5.27 16.57 22.10
N LYS A 166 5.59 16.07 23.30
CA LYS A 166 6.42 16.77 24.31
C LYS A 166 5.95 18.22 24.60
N GLY A 167 4.63 18.41 24.72
CA GLY A 167 4.03 19.71 25.05
C GLY A 167 4.04 20.73 23.91
N ARG A 168 4.25 20.26 22.66
CA ARG A 168 4.16 21.08 21.45
C ARG A 168 3.26 20.38 20.44
N THR A 169 2.36 21.14 19.82
CA THR A 169 1.66 20.69 18.62
C THR A 169 2.65 20.55 17.47
N VAL A 170 2.86 19.31 17.02
CA VAL A 170 3.65 18.96 15.84
C VAL A 170 2.70 18.79 14.66
N LYS A 171 3.04 19.41 13.53
CA LYS A 171 2.20 19.49 12.33
C LYS A 171 2.99 19.00 11.14
N PHE A 172 2.46 18.02 10.42
CA PHE A 172 3.04 17.55 9.15
C PHE A 172 2.24 18.04 7.96
N TYR A 173 0.91 18.11 8.09
CA TYR A 173 -0.03 18.52 7.03
C TYR A 173 0.27 17.92 5.65
N LYS A 174 0.76 16.66 5.64
CA LYS A 174 1.34 16.03 4.45
C LYS A 174 0.38 16.03 3.27
N ARG A 175 -0.86 15.58 3.49
CA ARG A 175 -1.89 15.49 2.43
C ARG A 175 -2.26 16.86 1.86
N ALA A 176 -2.31 17.89 2.71
CA ALA A 176 -2.68 19.23 2.28
C ALA A 176 -1.58 19.82 1.41
N GLN A 177 -0.32 19.63 1.81
CA GLN A 177 0.83 20.05 1.03
C GLN A 177 0.93 19.30 -0.31
N ILE A 178 0.67 17.99 -0.34
CA ILE A 178 0.63 17.20 -1.59
C ILE A 178 -0.47 17.72 -2.51
N LEU A 179 -1.67 17.97 -2.00
CA LEU A 179 -2.77 18.51 -2.81
C LEU A 179 -2.41 19.83 -3.48
N ILE A 180 -1.75 20.74 -2.76
CA ILE A 180 -1.28 22.03 -3.31
C ILE A 180 -0.22 21.79 -4.38
N ALA A 181 0.74 20.89 -4.13
CA ALA A 181 1.77 20.53 -5.10
C ALA A 181 1.19 19.89 -6.37
N ASP A 182 0.19 19.02 -6.24
CA ASP A 182 -0.52 18.38 -7.36
C ASP A 182 -1.28 19.42 -8.19
N ILE A 183 -1.93 20.41 -7.56
CA ILE A 183 -2.58 21.52 -8.27
C ILE A 183 -1.55 22.35 -9.02
N TRP A 184 -0.45 22.74 -8.36
CA TRP A 184 0.63 23.50 -8.99
C TRP A 184 1.22 22.76 -10.19
N ALA A 185 1.48 21.46 -10.05
CA ALA A 185 2.04 20.62 -11.10
C ALA A 185 1.04 20.39 -12.26
N CYS A 186 -0.23 20.09 -11.94
CA CYS A 186 -1.26 19.82 -12.94
C CYS A 186 -1.56 21.04 -13.83
N PHE A 187 -1.43 22.24 -13.30
CA PHE A 187 -1.66 23.49 -14.03
C PHE A 187 -0.37 24.19 -14.46
N GLU A 188 0.80 23.56 -14.25
CA GLU A 188 2.12 24.09 -14.65
C GLU A 188 2.35 25.55 -14.23
N SER A 189 1.99 25.89 -12.99
CA SER A 189 2.07 27.26 -12.44
C SER A 189 1.20 28.32 -13.14
N GLN A 190 0.14 27.91 -13.86
CA GLN A 190 -0.82 28.81 -14.52
C GLN A 190 -2.21 28.71 -13.89
N SER A 191 -3.08 29.70 -14.08
CA SER A 191 -4.49 29.64 -13.65
C SER A 191 -4.63 29.26 -12.16
N TYR A 192 -5.26 28.12 -11.84
CA TYR A 192 -5.40 27.60 -10.47
C TYR A 192 -4.10 27.13 -9.82
N GLY A 193 -3.05 26.87 -10.60
CA GLY A 193 -1.72 26.50 -10.12
C GLY A 193 -0.79 27.68 -9.88
N GLU A 194 -1.22 28.91 -10.15
CA GLU A 194 -0.38 30.09 -9.95
C GLU A 194 -0.30 30.45 -8.45
N PHE A 195 0.85 30.14 -7.83
CA PHE A 195 1.13 30.48 -6.44
C PHE A 195 2.42 31.30 -6.32
N HIS A 196 2.37 32.46 -5.67
CA HIS A 196 3.52 33.36 -5.54
C HIS A 196 4.52 32.93 -4.45
N ASP A 197 4.14 32.00 -3.58
CA ASP A 197 4.90 31.50 -2.42
C ASP A 197 4.95 29.95 -2.38
N ILE A 198 4.91 29.30 -3.54
CA ILE A 198 4.94 27.82 -3.66
C ILE A 198 6.19 27.21 -2.98
N ASP A 199 7.29 27.97 -2.93
CA ASP A 199 8.55 27.60 -2.28
C ASP A 199 8.43 27.43 -0.75
N LYS A 200 7.30 27.86 -0.15
CA LYS A 200 7.01 27.67 1.28
C LYS A 200 6.47 26.28 1.61
N ILE A 201 5.93 25.56 0.63
CA ILE A 201 5.56 24.16 0.79
C ILE A 201 6.84 23.30 0.83
N THR A 202 6.89 22.29 1.70
CA THR A 202 8.11 21.53 1.99
C THR A 202 8.01 20.04 1.63
N MET A 203 9.14 19.34 1.77
CA MET A 203 9.25 17.90 1.52
C MET A 203 8.32 17.10 2.43
N PHE A 204 7.71 16.07 1.86
CA PHE A 204 6.71 15.25 2.53
C PHE A 204 7.38 14.17 3.40
N ALA A 205 7.00 14.10 4.68
CA ALA A 205 7.42 13.00 5.55
C ALA A 205 6.84 11.67 5.03
N ASP A 206 7.66 10.86 4.37
CA ASP A 206 7.24 9.58 3.81
C ASP A 206 7.86 8.39 4.54
N TYR A 207 7.12 7.30 4.66
CA TYR A 207 7.52 6.09 5.40
C TYR A 207 8.41 5.17 4.54
N ARG A 208 9.13 5.75 3.57
CA ARG A 208 9.99 5.01 2.64
C ARG A 208 11.09 4.26 3.37
N VAL A 209 11.65 4.85 4.43
CA VAL A 209 12.71 4.22 5.22
C VAL A 209 12.22 2.90 5.86
N PRO A 210 11.16 2.89 6.70
CA PRO A 210 10.59 1.63 7.18
C PRO A 210 10.15 0.67 6.07
N GLN A 211 9.62 1.18 4.95
CA GLN A 211 9.20 0.32 3.83
C GLN A 211 10.39 -0.41 3.18
N VAL A 212 11.52 0.27 3.01
CA VAL A 212 12.76 -0.32 2.47
C VAL A 212 13.31 -1.36 3.44
N GLU A 213 13.33 -1.06 4.75
CA GLU A 213 13.76 -2.02 5.77
C GLU A 213 12.89 -3.28 5.76
N ILE A 214 11.55 -3.14 5.75
CA ILE A 214 10.63 -4.29 5.70
C ILE A 214 10.88 -5.14 4.45
N ARG A 215 11.07 -4.52 3.28
CA ARG A 215 11.28 -5.24 2.01
C ARG A 215 12.63 -5.98 2.01
N GLY A 216 13.70 -5.31 2.42
CA GLY A 216 15.03 -5.91 2.50
C GLY A 216 15.07 -7.08 3.48
N CYS A 217 14.54 -6.88 4.71
CA CYS A 217 14.48 -7.93 5.72
C CYS A 217 13.60 -9.11 5.29
N SER A 218 12.49 -8.88 4.58
CA SER A 218 11.62 -9.97 4.07
C SER A 218 12.34 -10.85 3.05
N ILE A 219 13.05 -10.24 2.09
CA ILE A 219 13.83 -10.98 1.08
C ILE A 219 14.93 -11.80 1.77
N TRP A 220 15.64 -11.18 2.73
CA TRP A 220 16.72 -11.86 3.44
C TRP A 220 16.21 -12.99 4.34
N ALA A 221 15.06 -12.81 5.00
CA ALA A 221 14.43 -13.86 5.79
C ALA A 221 14.09 -15.11 4.97
N VAL A 222 13.56 -14.95 3.75
CA VAL A 222 13.31 -16.08 2.83
C VAL A 222 14.60 -16.81 2.47
N GLU A 223 15.69 -16.07 2.24
CA GLU A 223 17.00 -16.68 1.98
C GLU A 223 17.54 -17.44 3.20
N LEU A 224 17.37 -16.92 4.42
CA LEU A 224 17.75 -17.62 5.64
C LEU A 224 16.95 -18.93 5.83
N ILE A 225 15.64 -18.90 5.59
CA ILE A 225 14.79 -20.11 5.59
C ILE A 225 15.32 -21.12 4.56
N ARG A 226 15.60 -20.66 3.33
CA ARG A 226 16.13 -21.51 2.26
C ARG A 226 17.43 -22.19 2.66
N ARG A 227 18.36 -21.47 3.31
CA ARG A 227 19.64 -22.03 3.79
C ARG A 227 19.43 -23.12 4.83
N VAL A 228 18.53 -22.89 5.80
CA VAL A 228 18.19 -23.90 6.82
C VAL A 228 17.56 -25.14 6.16
N LEU A 229 16.64 -24.96 5.22
CA LEU A 229 16.03 -26.07 4.48
C LEU A 229 17.06 -26.89 3.71
N VAL A 230 17.95 -26.24 2.95
CA VAL A 230 19.01 -26.93 2.19
C VAL A 230 19.93 -27.73 3.13
N SER A 231 20.26 -27.19 4.31
CA SER A 231 21.11 -27.89 5.29
C SER A 231 20.48 -29.18 5.85
N LYS A 232 19.17 -29.37 5.69
CA LYS A 232 18.41 -30.54 6.18
C LYS A 232 18.18 -31.61 5.13
N ILE A 233 18.45 -31.32 3.85
CA ILE A 233 18.28 -32.28 2.76
C ILE A 233 19.35 -33.36 2.92
N GLN A 234 18.93 -34.62 3.07
CA GLN A 234 19.82 -35.77 3.15
C GLN A 234 20.07 -36.35 1.76
N GLU A 235 21.15 -37.12 1.61
CA GLU A 235 21.46 -37.81 0.36
C GLU A 235 20.33 -38.80 0.02
N GLY A 236 19.63 -38.55 -1.11
CA GLY A 236 18.44 -39.30 -1.55
C GLY A 236 17.11 -38.56 -1.40
N ASP A 237 17.04 -37.45 -0.65
CA ASP A 237 15.85 -36.59 -0.60
C ASP A 237 15.77 -35.72 -1.87
N TYR A 238 14.78 -35.94 -2.74
CA TYR A 238 14.49 -35.04 -3.87
C TYR A 238 13.48 -33.96 -3.46
N LEU A 239 13.98 -32.91 -2.80
CA LEU A 239 13.20 -31.75 -2.36
C LEU A 239 13.63 -30.50 -3.14
N PRO A 240 12.82 -30.02 -4.11
CA PRO A 240 13.13 -28.79 -4.82
C PRO A 240 12.95 -27.60 -3.87
N VAL A 241 14.05 -27.07 -3.35
CA VAL A 241 14.03 -25.90 -2.45
C VAL A 241 14.50 -24.66 -3.20
N ASN A 242 13.60 -23.71 -3.42
CA ASN A 242 13.92 -22.40 -3.95
C ASN A 242 13.02 -21.32 -3.33
N ALA A 243 13.40 -20.05 -3.48
CA ALA A 243 12.68 -18.92 -2.89
C ALA A 243 11.23 -18.79 -3.38
N ILE A 244 10.94 -19.20 -4.62
CA ILE A 244 9.59 -19.14 -5.22
C ILE A 244 8.65 -20.13 -4.52
N LEU A 245 9.11 -21.35 -4.27
CA LEU A 245 8.32 -22.36 -3.54
C LEU A 245 8.10 -21.97 -2.08
N ILE A 246 9.11 -21.36 -1.45
CA ILE A 246 8.99 -20.84 -0.08
C ILE A 246 7.95 -19.72 -0.04
N ASP A 247 7.97 -18.79 -1.00
CA ASP A 247 6.99 -17.70 -1.10
C ASP A 247 5.56 -18.23 -1.27
N PHE A 248 5.33 -19.16 -2.21
CA PHE A 248 4.01 -19.76 -2.40
C PHE A 248 3.51 -20.49 -1.16
N PHE A 249 4.38 -21.22 -0.47
CA PHE A 249 4.02 -21.85 0.79
C PHE A 249 3.62 -20.82 1.84
N ILE A 250 4.44 -19.79 2.05
CA ILE A 250 4.16 -18.76 3.05
C ILE A 250 2.84 -18.07 2.73
N TRP A 251 2.57 -17.81 1.45
CA TRP A 251 1.32 -17.18 1.00
C TRP A 251 0.10 -18.09 1.23
N ASP A 252 0.16 -19.35 0.81
CA ASP A 252 -0.95 -20.31 1.01
C ASP A 252 -1.19 -20.57 2.50
N TYR A 253 -0.12 -20.70 3.29
CA TYR A 253 -0.19 -20.79 4.74
C TYR A 253 -0.87 -19.54 5.32
N ALA A 254 -0.42 -18.35 4.91
CA ALA A 254 -1.00 -17.10 5.37
C ALA A 254 -2.49 -16.97 5.05
N LYS A 255 -2.92 -17.44 3.87
CA LYS A 255 -4.34 -17.51 3.50
C LYS A 255 -5.12 -18.52 4.32
N LYS A 256 -4.60 -19.74 4.47
CA LYS A 256 -5.27 -20.82 5.22
C LYS A 256 -5.49 -20.45 6.69
N TYR A 257 -4.51 -19.78 7.30
CA TYR A 257 -4.53 -19.41 8.72
C TYR A 257 -4.80 -17.91 8.93
N GLN A 258 -5.37 -17.21 7.95
CA GLN A 258 -5.58 -15.76 7.97
C GLN A 258 -6.36 -15.28 9.21
N SER A 259 -7.34 -16.07 9.67
CA SER A 259 -8.15 -15.77 10.87
C SER A 259 -7.38 -15.89 12.18
N GLU A 260 -6.31 -16.70 12.21
CA GLU A 260 -5.46 -16.95 13.38
C GLU A 260 -4.24 -16.01 13.41
N LEU A 261 -3.81 -15.54 12.25
CA LEU A 261 -2.71 -14.59 12.11
C LEU A 261 -3.11 -13.22 12.67
N ARG A 262 -2.61 -12.91 13.87
CA ARG A 262 -2.79 -11.59 14.53
C ARG A 262 -2.02 -10.44 13.86
N ILE A 263 -1.44 -10.67 12.68
CA ILE A 263 -0.77 -9.64 11.90
C ILE A 263 -1.85 -8.87 11.15
N ARG A 264 -2.24 -7.71 11.67
CA ARG A 264 -3.07 -6.78 10.91
C ARG A 264 -2.29 -6.41 9.63
N ALA A 265 -2.77 -6.86 8.48
CA ALA A 265 -2.19 -6.56 7.16
C ALA A 265 -2.05 -5.05 6.89
N HIS A 266 -2.72 -4.23 7.71
CA HIS A 266 -2.60 -2.79 7.76
C HIS A 266 -2.16 -2.36 9.17
N ARG A 267 -0.85 -2.18 9.37
CA ARG A 267 -0.32 -1.51 10.58
C ARG A 267 -0.59 -0.01 10.56
N THR A 268 -0.85 0.55 9.40
CA THR A 268 -1.32 1.93 9.24
C THR A 268 -2.79 2.02 9.59
N ARG A 269 -3.08 2.18 10.89
CA ARG A 269 -4.40 2.62 11.37
C ARG A 269 -4.55 4.12 11.12
N SER A 270 -4.55 4.51 9.87
CA SER A 270 -4.63 5.92 9.53
C SER A 270 -5.61 6.10 8.39
N ILE A 271 -6.58 6.97 8.63
CA ILE A 271 -7.52 7.50 7.63
C ILE A 271 -6.84 8.56 6.73
N TYR A 272 -5.57 8.84 6.98
CA TYR A 272 -4.74 9.81 6.26
C TYR A 272 -3.93 9.17 5.11
N TYR A 273 -4.29 7.94 4.69
CA TYR A 273 -3.79 7.26 3.49
C TYR A 273 -4.92 6.99 2.49
#